data_AF-A0AAD3DXL5-F1
#
_entry.id   AF-A0AAD3DXL5-F1
#
_cell.length_a   1.000
_cell.length_b   1.000
_cell.length_c   1.000
_cell.angle_alpha   90.00
_cell.angle_beta   90.00
_cell.angle_gamma   90.00
#
_symmetry.space_group_name_H-M   'P 1'
#
loop_
_entity.id
_entity.type
_entity.pdbx_description
1 polymer ?
#
loop_
_entity_poly.entity_id
_entity_poly.type
_entity_poly.pdbx_seq_one_letter_code
_entity_poly.pdbx_strand_id
1 'polypeptide(L)'
;MLLGRESLAGMRQHAGASCSGRTRMGRAAASVGACLVPRPASIPATSSHRQLQDKRSQRGLLLPNRQRPLAPCRATLDSPEIEVLVEQMKAMRPAPAPREQLQRCLDLIDDINSKDPSKVEYGGKRVPYRLLYSGWLSEWVEKLDPGAPDELRILARGKAVESWRLSEIKRDDYSPNTAGQRQWEADRRAWLAGRLKGIVKEAGYPEASQKLVEDFMLGRDLPDPRDVRLYDVTGPLSTVNYRLLELLLMVQTLRDAEGLVFLQHTFPRMFEELPADEVVKAVRSELGGMSKRGIATALQLPWSPLQRKLLATSLPLPPGWGEVLRGVEGAAAASTHPGDWRFKDFDYD
;
A
#
# COMPACT_ATOMS: atom_id res chain seq x y z
N MET A 1 10.61 4.46 26.90
CA MET A 1 9.15 4.63 26.96
C MET A 1 8.80 6.00 26.42
N LEU A 2 7.72 6.14 25.62
CA LEU A 2 7.36 7.28 24.76
C LEU A 2 8.04 7.30 23.38
N LEU A 3 7.58 6.43 22.48
CA LEU A 3 7.40 6.69 21.04
C LEU A 3 6.72 5.44 20.45
N GLY A 4 5.41 5.38 20.62
CA GLY A 4 4.60 4.23 20.22
C GLY A 4 3.09 4.52 20.15
N ARG A 5 2.70 5.79 20.07
CA ARG A 5 1.28 6.19 19.99
C ARG A 5 0.86 6.72 18.62
N GLU A 6 1.79 7.18 17.78
CA GLU A 6 1.41 7.81 16.50
C GLU A 6 1.20 6.81 15.34
N SER A 7 1.74 5.60 15.43
CA SER A 7 1.48 4.56 14.41
C SER A 7 0.15 3.81 14.62
N LEU A 8 -0.48 3.94 15.79
CA LEU A 8 -1.76 3.29 16.14
C LEU A 8 -2.92 4.29 16.28
N ALA A 9 -2.63 5.59 16.39
CA ALA A 9 -3.66 6.64 16.51
C ALA A 9 -4.54 6.79 15.25
N GLY A 10 -4.09 6.32 14.09
CA GLY A 10 -4.89 6.31 12.85
C GLY A 10 -6.01 5.25 12.82
N MET A 11 -5.99 4.26 13.71
CA MET A 11 -6.99 3.17 13.73
C MET A 11 -8.08 3.32 14.81
N ARG A 12 -7.90 4.22 15.79
CA ARG A 12 -8.80 4.32 16.96
C ARG A 12 -9.95 5.35 16.88
N GLN A 13 -10.25 5.96 15.73
CA GLN A 13 -11.35 6.95 15.63
C GLN A 13 -12.71 6.39 15.19
N HIS A 14 -12.90 5.06 15.16
CA HIS A 14 -14.18 4.47 14.76
C HIS A 14 -14.68 3.43 15.77
N ALA A 15 -15.23 3.89 16.90
CA ALA A 15 -16.31 3.21 17.60
C ALA A 15 -16.87 4.10 18.72
N GLY A 16 -18.15 4.48 18.59
CA GLY A 16 -19.02 4.80 19.73
C GLY A 16 -19.05 6.25 20.22
N ALA A 17 -20.09 6.99 19.80
CA ALA A 17 -20.82 7.90 20.70
C ALA A 17 -22.19 8.25 20.10
N SER A 18 -23.22 7.49 20.51
CA SER A 18 -24.57 8.02 20.63
C SER A 18 -24.67 8.78 21.95
N CYS A 19 -25.23 10.00 21.94
CA CYS A 19 -26.34 10.43 22.80
C CYS A 19 -26.51 11.97 22.84
N SER A 20 -27.72 12.38 22.49
CA SER A 20 -28.55 13.46 23.05
C SER A 20 -27.92 14.60 23.89
N GLY A 21 -28.24 15.84 23.51
CA GLY A 21 -28.20 17.00 24.39
C GLY A 21 -28.76 18.27 23.75
N ARG A 22 -30.04 18.56 24.00
CA ARG A 22 -30.69 19.86 23.71
C ARG A 22 -30.33 20.89 24.79
N THR A 23 -29.87 22.08 24.37
CA THR A 23 -30.18 23.41 24.99
C THR A 23 -29.58 24.50 24.08
N ARG A 24 -30.37 25.27 23.32
CA ARG A 24 -31.08 26.54 23.60
C ARG A 24 -30.20 27.78 23.88
N MET A 25 -30.27 28.71 22.91
CA MET A 25 -30.26 30.19 23.00
C MET A 25 -28.99 30.96 23.43
N GLY A 26 -28.53 31.82 22.53
CA GLY A 26 -27.70 33.00 22.79
C GLY A 26 -27.54 33.85 21.52
N ARG A 27 -28.26 34.98 21.43
CA ARG A 27 -28.28 35.96 20.32
C ARG A 27 -27.11 36.96 20.43
N ALA A 28 -26.67 37.48 19.27
CA ALA A 28 -26.38 38.89 18.90
C ALA A 28 -25.22 38.95 17.87
N ALA A 29 -25.48 39.31 16.60
CA ALA A 29 -25.24 40.62 15.95
C ALA A 29 -23.73 40.95 15.76
N ALA A 30 -23.20 41.33 14.58
CA ALA A 30 -23.76 42.22 13.56
C ALA A 30 -23.16 42.03 12.14
N SER A 31 -23.90 42.62 11.17
CA SER A 31 -23.66 43.00 9.76
C SER A 31 -22.21 43.29 9.32
N VAL A 32 -21.79 43.08 8.06
CA VAL A 32 -22.11 43.79 6.79
C VAL A 32 -21.67 42.86 5.62
N GLY A 33 -22.22 42.76 4.41
CA GLY A 33 -23.28 43.41 3.64
C GLY A 33 -23.08 43.00 2.17
N ALA A 34 -24.13 42.61 1.44
CA ALA A 34 -24.08 42.48 -0.02
C ALA A 34 -25.50 42.59 -0.62
N CYS A 35 -25.63 43.52 -1.57
CA CYS A 35 -26.86 43.93 -2.24
C CYS A 35 -27.51 42.83 -3.09
N LEU A 36 -28.82 43.02 -3.30
CA LEU A 36 -29.78 42.10 -3.88
C LEU A 36 -30.39 42.71 -5.16
N VAL A 37 -30.68 41.83 -6.15
CA VAL A 37 -31.88 41.82 -7.05
C VAL A 37 -31.80 42.65 -8.36
N PRO A 38 -32.54 42.35 -9.49
CA PRO A 38 -33.57 41.31 -9.75
C PRO A 38 -33.45 40.46 -11.05
N ARG A 39 -34.29 39.41 -11.11
CA ARG A 39 -34.84 38.71 -12.30
C ARG A 39 -35.93 39.55 -13.03
N PRO A 40 -36.28 39.18 -14.28
CA PRO A 40 -37.69 39.19 -14.68
C PRO A 40 -38.17 37.84 -15.28
N ALA A 41 -39.49 37.74 -15.46
CA ALA A 41 -40.31 36.53 -15.56
C ALA A 41 -40.96 36.29 -16.95
N SER A 42 -41.32 35.01 -17.22
CA SER A 42 -42.50 34.43 -17.94
C SER A 42 -42.90 34.89 -19.38
N ILE A 43 -42.83 34.02 -20.42
CA ILE A 43 -43.86 33.10 -21.05
C ILE A 43 -44.71 33.81 -22.16
N PRO A 44 -44.99 33.23 -23.38
CA PRO A 44 -45.88 32.06 -23.55
C PRO A 44 -45.59 31.02 -24.66
N ALA A 45 -46.41 29.96 -24.58
CA ALA A 45 -46.38 28.67 -25.24
C ALA A 45 -46.91 28.65 -26.70
N THR A 46 -46.53 27.62 -27.44
CA THR A 46 -47.38 26.99 -28.46
C THR A 46 -47.25 25.47 -28.41
N SER A 47 -48.40 24.84 -28.63
CA SER A 47 -48.78 23.45 -28.45
C SER A 47 -48.63 22.62 -29.73
N SER A 48 -48.33 21.33 -29.61
CA SER A 48 -48.95 20.31 -30.46
C SER A 48 -48.95 18.92 -29.79
N HIS A 49 -50.17 18.42 -29.61
CA HIS A 49 -50.53 17.04 -29.30
C HIS A 49 -49.84 16.04 -30.26
N ARG A 50 -49.56 14.79 -29.84
CA ARG A 50 -50.50 13.65 -30.00
C ARG A 50 -49.85 12.27 -29.71
N GLN A 51 -50.57 11.52 -28.86
CA GLN A 51 -50.76 10.06 -28.81
C GLN A 51 -49.65 9.09 -28.37
N LEU A 52 -49.87 8.58 -27.15
CA LEU A 52 -49.64 7.20 -26.75
C LEU A 52 -50.09 6.20 -27.81
N GLN A 53 -49.20 5.31 -28.24
CA GLN A 53 -49.56 4.02 -28.80
C GLN A 53 -48.72 2.90 -28.18
N ASP A 54 -49.49 1.91 -27.78
CA ASP A 54 -49.17 0.62 -27.20
C ASP A 54 -48.27 -0.22 -28.12
N LYS A 55 -47.16 -0.74 -27.59
CA LYS A 55 -46.42 -1.86 -28.21
C LYS A 55 -45.96 -2.85 -27.14
N ARG A 56 -46.93 -3.48 -26.48
CA ARG A 56 -46.77 -4.90 -26.12
C ARG A 56 -46.71 -5.70 -27.42
N SER A 57 -45.54 -6.24 -27.74
CA SER A 57 -45.32 -7.57 -28.32
C SER A 57 -44.02 -7.59 -29.12
N GLN A 58 -42.89 -7.76 -28.42
CA GLN A 58 -41.77 -8.55 -28.93
C GLN A 58 -41.19 -9.31 -27.73
N ARG A 59 -41.71 -10.52 -27.51
CA ARG A 59 -41.04 -11.56 -26.72
C ARG A 59 -39.76 -11.93 -27.46
N GLY A 60 -38.71 -11.16 -27.23
CA GLY A 60 -37.34 -11.50 -27.61
C GLY A 60 -36.72 -12.36 -26.51
N LEU A 61 -36.15 -13.49 -26.92
CA LEU A 61 -35.39 -14.46 -26.14
C LEU A 61 -34.68 -13.84 -24.94
N LEU A 62 -34.98 -14.35 -23.74
CA LEU A 62 -34.20 -14.13 -22.53
C LEU A 62 -32.80 -14.69 -22.77
N LEU A 63 -31.87 -13.81 -23.17
CA LEU A 63 -30.45 -14.10 -23.14
C LEU A 63 -30.10 -14.52 -21.70
N PRO A 64 -29.43 -15.66 -21.49
CA PRO A 64 -29.03 -16.07 -20.17
C PRO A 64 -28.16 -14.97 -19.57
N ASN A 65 -28.53 -14.61 -18.34
CA ASN A 65 -27.81 -13.83 -17.35
C ASN A 65 -26.39 -13.48 -17.82
N ARG A 66 -26.10 -12.19 -18.09
CA ARG A 66 -24.73 -11.71 -18.34
C ARG A 66 -23.86 -12.24 -17.21
N GLN A 67 -23.16 -13.34 -17.47
CA GLN A 67 -22.10 -13.82 -16.62
C GLN A 67 -21.22 -12.60 -16.41
N ARG A 68 -21.06 -12.15 -15.16
CA ARG A 68 -20.02 -11.18 -14.86
C ARG A 68 -18.75 -11.72 -15.52
N PRO A 69 -18.02 -10.93 -16.32
CA PRO A 69 -16.81 -11.43 -16.93
C PRO A 69 -15.98 -12.03 -15.81
N LEU A 70 -15.66 -13.32 -15.92
CA LEU A 70 -14.72 -14.00 -15.04
C LEU A 70 -13.56 -13.03 -14.84
N ALA A 71 -13.22 -12.72 -13.58
CA ALA A 71 -12.16 -11.77 -13.28
C ALA A 71 -10.95 -12.13 -14.16
N PRO A 72 -10.46 -11.23 -15.03
CA PRO A 72 -9.50 -11.59 -16.05
C PRO A 72 -8.27 -12.18 -15.34
N CYS A 73 -7.88 -13.41 -15.68
CA CYS A 73 -6.81 -14.17 -15.02
C CYS A 73 -5.54 -13.31 -14.85
N ARG A 74 -5.34 -12.67 -13.69
CA ARG A 74 -4.21 -11.75 -13.46
C ARG A 74 -2.90 -12.49 -13.75
N ALA A 75 -2.08 -11.95 -14.65
CA ALA A 75 -0.71 -12.41 -14.80
C ALA A 75 0.17 -11.56 -13.88
N THR A 76 0.98 -12.22 -13.07
CA THR A 76 1.89 -11.58 -12.13
C THR A 76 3.31 -11.93 -12.56
N LEU A 77 4.32 -11.38 -11.88
CA LEU A 77 5.70 -11.84 -12.07
C LEU A 77 5.88 -13.33 -11.71
N ASP A 78 4.94 -13.91 -10.94
CA ASP A 78 4.91 -15.34 -10.60
C ASP A 78 4.19 -16.22 -11.65
N SER A 79 3.89 -15.68 -12.83
CA SER A 79 3.43 -16.45 -13.99
C SER A 79 4.65 -17.13 -14.64
N PRO A 80 4.59 -18.43 -14.98
CA PRO A 80 5.78 -19.19 -15.40
C PRO A 80 6.44 -18.60 -16.64
N GLU A 81 5.66 -18.07 -17.59
CA GLU A 81 6.18 -17.42 -18.79
C GLU A 81 6.98 -16.16 -18.47
N ILE A 82 6.48 -15.34 -17.54
CA ILE A 82 7.12 -14.09 -17.12
C ILE A 82 8.32 -14.37 -16.23
N GLU A 83 8.24 -15.38 -15.36
CA GLU A 83 9.33 -15.78 -14.47
C GLU A 83 10.58 -16.18 -15.28
N VAL A 84 10.40 -16.91 -16.39
CA VAL A 84 11.50 -17.22 -17.32
C VAL A 84 12.14 -15.95 -17.88
N LEU A 85 11.34 -14.97 -18.29
CA LEU A 85 11.86 -13.69 -18.78
C LEU A 85 12.62 -12.91 -17.69
N VAL A 86 12.13 -12.96 -16.44
CA VAL A 86 12.78 -12.32 -15.29
C VAL A 86 14.14 -12.95 -15.02
N GLU A 87 14.23 -14.28 -15.04
CA GLU A 87 15.49 -14.97 -14.79
C GLU A 87 16.49 -14.77 -15.95
N GLN A 88 16.02 -14.73 -17.20
CA GLN A 88 16.84 -14.32 -18.34
C GLN A 88 17.37 -12.88 -18.18
N MET A 89 16.50 -11.95 -17.78
CA MET A 89 16.88 -10.56 -17.51
C MET A 89 17.95 -10.47 -16.42
N LYS A 90 17.75 -11.16 -15.29
CA LYS A 90 18.72 -11.21 -14.19
C LYS A 90 20.07 -11.78 -14.64
N ALA A 91 20.07 -12.82 -15.46
CA ALA A 91 21.28 -13.43 -15.99
C ALA A 91 22.10 -12.49 -16.89
N MET A 92 21.46 -11.51 -17.53
CA MET A 92 22.14 -10.50 -18.35
C MET A 92 22.62 -9.29 -17.55
N ARG A 93 22.27 -9.15 -16.27
CA ARG A 93 22.75 -8.01 -15.47
C ARG A 93 24.27 -8.08 -15.37
N PRO A 94 24.97 -6.93 -15.50
CA PRO A 94 26.40 -6.91 -15.27
C PRO A 94 26.69 -7.36 -13.83
N ALA A 95 27.80 -8.08 -13.65
CA ALA A 95 28.25 -8.49 -12.32
C ALA A 95 28.39 -7.26 -11.41
N PRO A 96 28.12 -7.37 -10.10
CA PRO A 96 28.24 -6.26 -9.18
C PRO A 96 29.70 -5.77 -9.13
N ALA A 97 29.97 -4.64 -9.78
CA ALA A 97 31.24 -3.92 -9.69
C ALA A 97 31.34 -3.14 -8.37
N PRO A 98 32.54 -2.68 -7.93
CA PRO A 98 32.67 -1.76 -6.81
C PRO A 98 31.79 -0.52 -7.00
N ARG A 99 30.83 -0.32 -6.11
CA ARG A 99 29.80 0.72 -6.22
C ARG A 99 30.12 1.89 -5.30
N GLU A 100 31.23 2.59 -5.54
CA GLU A 100 31.65 3.73 -4.71
C GLU A 100 30.55 4.79 -4.59
N GLN A 101 29.86 5.04 -5.70
CA GLN A 101 28.75 5.97 -5.77
C GLN A 101 27.54 5.53 -4.92
N LEU A 102 27.20 4.23 -4.97
CA LEU A 102 26.16 3.66 -4.13
C LEU A 102 26.53 3.77 -2.67
N GLN A 103 27.76 3.37 -2.30
CA GLN A 103 28.21 3.40 -0.92
C GLN A 103 28.12 4.82 -0.35
N ARG A 104 28.60 5.82 -1.10
CA ARG A 104 28.45 7.24 -0.74
C ARG A 104 27.00 7.64 -0.51
N CYS A 105 26.07 7.19 -1.36
CA CYS A 105 24.64 7.48 -1.21
C CYS A 105 24.07 6.82 0.06
N LEU A 106 24.42 5.56 0.33
CA LEU A 106 23.98 4.84 1.53
C LEU A 106 24.54 5.48 2.81
N ASP A 107 25.81 5.89 2.80
CA ASP A 107 26.44 6.58 3.94
C ASP A 107 25.75 7.92 4.23
N LEU A 108 25.41 8.70 3.21
CA LEU A 108 24.64 9.95 3.39
C LEU A 108 23.25 9.69 4.00
N ILE A 109 22.57 8.61 3.58
CA ILE A 109 21.27 8.22 4.16
C ILE A 109 21.45 7.81 5.62
N ASP A 110 22.46 6.99 5.92
CA ASP A 110 22.74 6.49 7.27
C ASP A 110 23.16 7.63 8.21
N ASP A 111 23.96 8.59 7.74
CA ASP A 111 24.33 9.80 8.47
C ASP A 111 23.11 10.65 8.84
N ILE A 112 22.14 10.78 7.94
CA ILE A 112 20.88 11.45 8.22
C ILE A 112 20.10 10.64 9.25
N ASN A 113 19.86 9.35 9.00
CA ASN A 113 19.07 8.46 9.85
C ASN A 113 19.67 8.26 11.26
N SER A 114 20.98 8.43 11.42
CA SER A 114 21.66 8.40 12.72
C SER A 114 21.21 9.52 13.66
N LYS A 115 20.67 10.62 13.10
CA LYS A 115 20.16 11.79 13.83
C LYS A 115 18.72 11.62 14.32
N ASP A 116 18.09 10.48 14.05
CA ASP A 116 16.75 10.16 14.56
C ASP A 116 16.76 10.18 16.11
N PRO A 117 15.92 11.04 16.75
CA PRO A 117 15.84 11.09 18.22
C PRO A 117 15.23 9.82 18.82
N SER A 118 14.46 9.06 18.05
CA SER A 118 13.85 7.81 18.49
C SER A 118 14.91 6.71 18.56
N LYS A 119 15.22 6.23 19.77
CA LYS A 119 16.18 5.13 19.97
C LYS A 119 15.47 3.90 20.51
N VAL A 120 15.74 2.75 19.88
CA VAL A 120 15.25 1.43 20.27
C VAL A 120 16.40 0.54 20.75
N GLU A 121 16.10 -0.39 21.64
CA GLU A 121 17.06 -1.42 22.05
C GLU A 121 17.02 -2.57 21.05
N TYR A 122 18.17 -2.86 20.45
CA TYR A 122 18.34 -3.95 19.51
C TYR A 122 19.72 -4.57 19.69
N GLY A 123 19.78 -5.89 19.89
CA GLY A 123 21.05 -6.59 20.14
C GLY A 123 21.84 -6.08 21.35
N GLY A 124 21.14 -5.64 22.41
CA GLY A 124 21.74 -5.07 23.62
C GLY A 124 22.33 -3.66 23.45
N LYS A 125 22.12 -3.00 22.31
CA LYS A 125 22.55 -1.62 22.05
C LYS A 125 21.36 -0.71 21.78
N ARG A 126 21.49 0.57 22.14
CA ARG A 126 20.50 1.60 21.80
C ARG A 126 20.84 2.24 20.46
N VAL A 127 20.03 1.96 19.44
CA VAL A 127 20.24 2.39 18.06
C VAL A 127 19.09 3.29 17.61
N PRO A 128 19.35 4.34 16.79
CA PRO A 128 18.29 5.14 16.18
C PRO A 128 17.35 4.27 15.33
N TYR A 129 16.05 4.46 15.47
CA TYR A 129 15.04 3.58 14.87
C TYR A 129 15.07 3.63 13.34
N ARG A 130 15.16 4.82 12.74
CA ARG A 130 15.23 4.93 11.27
C ARG A 130 16.46 4.28 10.67
N LEU A 131 17.61 4.38 11.32
CA LEU A 131 18.83 3.72 10.89
C LEU A 131 18.67 2.19 10.91
N LEU A 132 18.05 1.66 11.97
CA LEU A 132 17.78 0.24 12.10
C LEU A 132 16.77 -0.24 11.03
N TYR A 133 15.67 0.48 10.85
CA TYR A 133 14.64 0.15 9.86
C TYR A 133 15.17 0.15 8.43
N SER A 134 15.99 1.14 8.05
CA SER A 134 16.63 1.18 6.73
C SER A 134 17.60 0.03 6.50
N GLY A 135 18.28 -0.43 7.57
CA GLY A 135 19.08 -1.64 7.57
C GLY A 135 18.25 -2.89 7.25
N TRP A 136 17.15 -3.11 7.98
CA TRP A 136 16.27 -4.27 7.75
C TRP A 136 15.72 -4.35 6.32
N LEU A 137 15.26 -3.22 5.76
CA LEU A 137 14.80 -3.18 4.38
C LEU A 137 15.92 -3.53 3.39
N SER A 138 17.11 -3.00 3.61
CA SER A 138 18.27 -3.28 2.74
C SER A 138 18.66 -4.75 2.77
N GLU A 139 18.68 -5.37 3.96
CA GLU A 139 18.97 -6.79 4.12
C GLU A 139 17.96 -7.68 3.38
N TRP A 140 16.67 -7.33 3.45
CA TRP A 140 15.64 -8.09 2.73
C TRP A 140 15.72 -7.92 1.22
N VAL A 141 15.96 -6.70 0.73
CA VAL A 141 16.19 -6.48 -0.70
C VAL A 141 17.39 -7.26 -1.20
N GLU A 142 18.50 -7.31 -0.45
CA GLU A 142 19.68 -8.07 -0.84
C GLU A 142 19.44 -9.60 -0.85
N LYS A 143 18.60 -10.11 0.06
CA LYS A 143 18.19 -11.53 0.05
C LYS A 143 17.25 -11.87 -1.11
N LEU A 144 16.33 -10.97 -1.46
CA LEU A 144 15.34 -11.19 -2.52
C LEU A 144 15.92 -11.00 -3.92
N ASP A 145 16.77 -9.99 -4.09
CA ASP A 145 17.47 -9.68 -5.33
C ASP A 145 18.94 -9.28 -5.07
N PRO A 146 19.86 -10.27 -4.96
CA PRO A 146 21.29 -9.98 -4.75
C PRO A 146 21.90 -9.10 -5.85
N GLY A 147 21.38 -9.24 -7.08
CA GLY A 147 21.79 -8.47 -8.25
C GLY A 147 21.05 -7.15 -8.41
N ALA A 148 20.36 -6.65 -7.38
CA ALA A 148 19.54 -5.44 -7.46
C ALA A 148 20.31 -4.24 -8.03
N PRO A 149 19.65 -3.42 -8.88
CA PRO A 149 20.20 -2.15 -9.34
C PRO A 149 20.37 -1.17 -8.17
N ASP A 150 21.22 -0.16 -8.38
CA ASP A 150 21.54 0.83 -7.35
C ASP A 150 20.30 1.56 -6.86
N GLU A 151 19.39 1.92 -7.76
CA GLU A 151 18.17 2.63 -7.44
C GLU A 151 17.30 1.83 -6.45
N LEU A 152 17.22 0.50 -6.59
CA LEU A 152 16.46 -0.34 -5.66
C LEU A 152 17.13 -0.40 -4.28
N ARG A 153 18.46 -0.52 -4.23
CA ARG A 153 19.23 -0.51 -2.97
C ARG A 153 19.10 0.84 -2.25
N ILE A 154 19.15 1.95 -3.00
CA ILE A 154 18.91 3.31 -2.49
C ILE A 154 17.48 3.46 -1.98
N LEU A 155 16.49 2.98 -2.72
CA LEU A 155 15.08 3.04 -2.30
C LEU A 155 14.83 2.27 -1.00
N ALA A 156 15.43 1.08 -0.86
CA ALA A 156 15.33 0.28 0.35
C ALA A 156 15.92 1.02 1.56
N ARG A 157 17.13 1.56 1.42
CA ARG A 157 17.81 2.30 2.49
C ARG A 157 17.13 3.64 2.79
N GLY A 158 16.64 4.32 1.76
CA GLY A 158 16.09 5.67 1.83
C GLY A 158 14.59 5.77 2.07
N LYS A 159 13.85 4.64 2.11
CA LYS A 159 12.38 4.62 2.13
C LYS A 159 11.75 5.54 3.18
N ALA A 160 12.35 5.55 4.37
CA ALA A 160 11.88 6.33 5.51
C ALA A 160 12.89 7.41 5.93
N VAL A 161 13.72 7.89 5.00
CA VAL A 161 14.77 8.88 5.28
C VAL A 161 14.19 10.15 5.91
N GLU A 162 14.78 10.57 7.04
CA GLU A 162 14.35 11.79 7.75
C GLU A 162 12.87 11.85 8.15
N SER A 163 12.19 10.71 8.16
CA SER A 163 10.74 10.68 8.39
C SER A 163 10.31 11.06 9.81
N TRP A 164 11.24 11.19 10.77
CA TRP A 164 10.96 11.78 12.09
C TRP A 164 10.62 13.26 12.03
N ARG A 165 11.01 13.98 10.95
CA ARG A 165 10.58 15.37 10.73
C ARG A 165 9.17 15.49 10.18
N LEU A 166 8.52 14.40 9.78
CA LEU A 166 7.14 14.45 9.28
C LEU A 166 6.13 14.91 10.35
N SER A 167 6.51 14.97 11.63
CA SER A 167 5.73 15.63 12.67
C SER A 167 5.53 17.13 12.42
N GLU A 168 6.37 17.74 11.58
CA GLU A 168 6.23 19.14 11.13
C GLU A 168 5.04 19.28 10.16
N ILE A 169 4.68 18.21 9.42
CA ILE A 169 3.51 18.15 8.52
C ILE A 169 2.32 17.59 9.29
N LYS A 170 1.66 18.47 10.06
CA LYS A 170 0.60 18.07 10.99
C LYS A 170 -0.68 17.70 10.25
N ARG A 171 -1.40 16.69 10.77
CA ARG A 171 -2.70 16.29 10.22
C ARG A 171 -3.74 17.41 10.33
N ASP A 172 -3.67 18.24 11.36
CA ASP A 172 -4.69 19.26 11.66
C ASP A 172 -4.67 20.45 10.69
N ASP A 173 -3.58 20.64 9.93
CA ASP A 173 -3.47 21.69 8.92
C ASP A 173 -4.29 21.39 7.64
N TYR A 174 -4.88 20.19 7.56
CA TYR A 174 -5.62 19.70 6.40
C TYR A 174 -7.09 19.47 6.74
N SER A 175 -7.95 19.59 5.71
CA SER A 175 -9.39 19.36 5.86
C SER A 175 -9.70 17.99 6.52
N PRO A 176 -10.68 17.90 7.43
CA PRO A 176 -11.06 16.66 8.12
C PRO A 176 -11.91 15.73 7.22
N ASN A 177 -11.62 15.70 5.92
CA ASN A 177 -12.29 14.87 4.93
C ASN A 177 -11.28 13.98 4.19
N THR A 178 -11.78 13.06 3.36
CA THR A 178 -10.94 12.15 2.58
C THR A 178 -9.98 12.88 1.64
N ALA A 179 -10.37 14.05 1.11
CA ALA A 179 -9.49 14.84 0.24
C ALA A 179 -8.30 15.41 1.03
N GLY A 180 -8.55 15.99 2.21
CA GLY A 180 -7.51 16.50 3.09
C GLY A 180 -6.59 15.39 3.60
N GLN A 181 -7.13 14.18 3.86
CA GLN A 181 -6.29 13.01 4.17
C GLN A 181 -5.35 12.66 3.02
N ARG A 182 -5.87 12.56 1.78
CA ARG A 182 -5.04 12.26 0.60
C ARG A 182 -3.98 13.33 0.37
N GLN A 183 -4.32 14.60 0.58
CA GLN A 183 -3.38 15.70 0.46
C GLN A 183 -2.27 15.62 1.50
N TRP A 184 -2.62 15.36 2.77
CA TRP A 184 -1.64 15.14 3.83
C TRP A 184 -0.69 13.97 3.53
N GLU A 185 -1.23 12.85 3.05
CA GLU A 185 -0.42 11.71 2.60
C GLU A 185 0.49 12.06 1.42
N ALA A 186 -0.02 12.83 0.45
CA ALA A 186 0.74 13.28 -0.72
C ALA A 186 1.90 14.21 -0.32
N ASP A 187 1.68 15.18 0.55
CA ASP A 187 2.70 16.13 0.99
C ASP A 187 3.81 15.42 1.79
N ARG A 188 3.44 14.45 2.64
CA ARG A 188 4.43 13.61 3.34
C ARG A 188 5.27 12.79 2.38
N ARG A 189 4.66 12.21 1.33
CA ARG A 189 5.40 11.48 0.28
C ARG A 189 6.31 12.41 -0.52
N ALA A 190 5.83 13.60 -0.86
CA ALA A 190 6.61 14.61 -1.57
C ALA A 190 7.83 15.06 -0.75
N TRP A 191 7.69 15.23 0.56
CA TRP A 191 8.81 15.52 1.45
C TRP A 191 9.89 14.43 1.39
N LEU A 192 9.50 13.17 1.57
CA LEU A 192 10.44 12.04 1.53
C LEU A 192 11.08 11.88 0.15
N ALA A 193 10.31 12.01 -0.92
CA ALA A 193 10.78 11.93 -2.29
C ALA A 193 11.80 13.03 -2.61
N GLY A 194 11.49 14.28 -2.24
CA GLY A 194 12.39 15.41 -2.40
C GLY A 194 13.69 15.24 -1.61
N ARG A 195 13.58 14.72 -0.38
CA ARG A 195 14.75 14.48 0.46
C ARG A 195 15.67 13.43 -0.12
N LEU A 196 15.11 12.27 -0.50
CA LEU A 196 15.88 11.18 -1.08
C LEU A 196 16.50 11.57 -2.43
N LYS A 197 15.74 12.26 -3.30
CA LYS A 197 16.25 12.80 -4.57
C LYS A 197 17.44 13.73 -4.36
N GLY A 198 17.39 14.59 -3.35
CA GLY A 198 18.51 15.48 -3.00
C GLY A 198 19.79 14.71 -2.65
N ILE A 199 19.66 13.63 -1.86
CA ILE A 199 20.79 12.77 -1.49
C ILE A 199 21.36 12.04 -2.71
N VAL A 200 20.49 11.48 -3.56
CA VAL A 200 20.89 10.80 -4.80
C VAL A 200 21.63 11.75 -5.75
N LYS A 201 21.19 13.01 -5.84
CA LYS A 201 21.88 14.06 -6.59
C LYS A 201 23.25 14.38 -5.98
N GLU A 202 23.36 14.49 -4.66
CA GLU A 202 24.62 14.77 -3.96
C GLU A 202 25.64 13.62 -4.10
N ALA A 203 25.18 12.38 -4.18
CA ALA A 203 25.99 11.22 -4.52
C ALA A 203 26.44 11.19 -6.00
N GLY A 204 25.89 12.07 -6.85
CA GLY A 204 26.31 12.26 -8.24
C GLY A 204 25.57 11.40 -9.27
N TYR A 205 24.43 10.79 -8.91
CA TYR A 205 23.67 9.97 -9.86
C TYR A 205 23.08 10.85 -10.98
N PRO A 206 22.91 10.32 -12.20
CA PRO A 206 22.31 11.06 -13.30
C PRO A 206 20.84 11.40 -13.02
N GLU A 207 20.30 12.39 -13.74
CA GLU A 207 18.92 12.86 -13.58
C GLU A 207 17.89 11.74 -13.80
N ALA A 208 18.19 10.77 -14.67
CA ALA A 208 17.33 9.61 -14.90
C ALA A 208 17.13 8.77 -13.62
N SER A 209 18.20 8.48 -12.87
CA SER A 209 18.13 7.74 -11.59
C SER A 209 17.48 8.58 -10.50
N GLN A 210 17.78 9.88 -10.44
CA GLN A 210 17.13 10.82 -9.51
C GLN A 210 15.61 10.84 -9.70
N LYS A 211 15.16 10.96 -10.96
CA LYS A 211 13.74 10.95 -11.31
C LYS A 211 13.11 9.60 -10.98
N LEU A 212 13.78 8.49 -11.30
CA LEU A 212 13.26 7.16 -11.01
C LEU A 212 13.00 6.97 -9.51
N VAL A 213 13.97 7.32 -8.66
CA VAL A 213 13.83 7.22 -7.21
C VAL A 213 12.69 8.12 -6.69
N GLU A 214 12.57 9.34 -7.22
CA GLU A 214 11.47 10.25 -6.88
C GLU A 214 10.10 9.66 -7.26
N ASP A 215 9.99 9.08 -8.46
CA ASP A 215 8.77 8.46 -8.98
C ASP A 215 8.36 7.26 -8.13
N PHE A 216 9.32 6.45 -7.68
CA PHE A 216 9.10 5.35 -6.73
C PHE A 216 8.53 5.84 -5.38
N MET A 217 9.12 6.89 -4.81
CA MET A 217 8.67 7.44 -3.53
C MET A 217 7.26 8.05 -3.63
N LEU A 218 6.98 8.73 -4.74
CA LEU A 218 5.67 9.33 -5.02
C LEU A 218 4.62 8.31 -5.49
N GLY A 219 5.04 7.16 -6.00
CA GLY A 219 4.14 6.15 -6.57
C GLY A 219 3.50 6.62 -7.87
N ARG A 220 4.21 7.42 -8.67
CA ARG A 220 3.76 7.93 -9.97
C ARG A 220 4.50 7.23 -11.09
N ASP A 221 3.85 7.04 -12.23
CA ASP A 221 4.46 6.49 -13.45
C ASP A 221 5.17 5.12 -13.26
N LEU A 222 4.73 4.34 -12.26
CA LEU A 222 5.24 2.99 -12.00
C LEU A 222 4.29 1.93 -12.57
N PRO A 223 4.82 0.83 -13.12
CA PRO A 223 4.00 -0.29 -13.52
C PRO A 223 3.48 -1.08 -12.30
N ASP A 224 2.26 -1.60 -12.36
CA ASP A 224 1.65 -2.42 -11.31
C ASP A 224 2.00 -3.90 -11.52
N PRO A 225 2.81 -4.52 -10.64
CA PRO A 225 3.19 -5.93 -10.77
C PRO A 225 2.03 -6.91 -10.54
N ARG A 226 0.88 -6.43 -10.04
CA ARG A 226 -0.31 -7.27 -9.80
C ARG A 226 -1.05 -7.64 -11.09
N ASP A 227 -0.82 -6.91 -12.18
CA ASP A 227 -1.34 -7.28 -13.50
C ASP A 227 -0.38 -6.86 -14.62
N VAL A 228 0.58 -7.73 -14.92
CA VAL A 228 1.64 -7.52 -15.92
C VAL A 228 1.06 -7.40 -17.34
N ARG A 229 -0.14 -7.95 -17.61
CA ARG A 229 -0.78 -7.91 -18.94
C ARG A 229 -1.19 -6.52 -19.38
N LEU A 230 -1.25 -5.57 -18.44
CA LEU A 230 -1.49 -4.16 -18.75
C LEU A 230 -0.32 -3.56 -19.52
N TYR A 231 0.82 -4.24 -19.53
CA TYR A 231 2.05 -3.78 -20.15
C TYR A 231 2.51 -4.74 -21.24
N ASP A 232 3.02 -4.16 -22.31
CA ASP A 232 3.63 -4.92 -23.40
C ASP A 232 5.08 -5.28 -23.03
N VAL A 233 5.23 -6.35 -22.24
CA VAL A 233 6.54 -6.87 -21.83
C VAL A 233 7.26 -7.53 -23.01
N THR A 234 6.51 -8.07 -23.96
CA THR A 234 7.01 -8.69 -25.19
C THR A 234 6.62 -7.81 -26.37
N GLY A 235 7.40 -6.76 -26.59
CA GLY A 235 7.14 -5.74 -27.61
C GLY A 235 7.09 -6.27 -29.05
N PRO A 236 7.05 -5.37 -30.04
CA PRO A 236 6.98 -5.74 -31.45
C PRO A 236 8.06 -6.77 -31.84
N LEU A 237 7.66 -7.76 -32.65
CA LEU A 237 8.52 -8.87 -33.08
C LEU A 237 9.03 -9.78 -31.95
N SER A 238 8.31 -9.84 -30.82
CA SER A 238 8.69 -10.64 -29.64
C SER A 238 9.98 -10.18 -28.95
N THR A 239 10.32 -8.89 -29.08
CA THR A 239 11.47 -8.31 -28.36
C THR A 239 11.07 -8.00 -26.92
N VAL A 240 11.80 -8.54 -25.94
CA VAL A 240 11.47 -8.35 -24.52
C VAL A 240 11.89 -6.95 -24.05
N ASN A 241 10.96 -6.22 -23.42
CA ASN A 241 11.23 -4.93 -22.80
C ASN A 241 11.82 -5.13 -21.39
N TYR A 242 13.11 -5.44 -21.33
CA TYR A 242 13.81 -5.68 -20.07
C TYR A 242 13.79 -4.50 -19.12
N ARG A 243 13.75 -3.26 -19.62
CA ARG A 243 13.64 -2.07 -18.75
C ARG A 243 12.32 -2.05 -17.99
N LEU A 244 11.21 -2.31 -18.67
CA LEU A 244 9.90 -2.40 -18.03
C LEU A 244 9.83 -3.58 -17.05
N LEU A 245 10.40 -4.72 -17.42
CA LEU A 245 10.44 -5.90 -16.56
C LEU A 245 11.27 -5.66 -15.29
N GLU A 246 12.39 -4.95 -15.41
CA GLU A 246 13.23 -4.52 -14.28
C GLU A 246 12.44 -3.60 -13.36
N LEU A 247 11.69 -2.62 -13.89
CA LEU A 247 10.84 -1.74 -13.10
C LEU A 247 9.75 -2.49 -12.34
N LEU A 248 9.05 -3.41 -13.01
CA LEU A 248 8.05 -4.28 -12.38
C LEU A 248 8.66 -5.10 -11.23
N LEU A 249 9.84 -5.68 -11.46
CA LEU A 249 10.55 -6.47 -10.46
C LEU A 249 11.01 -5.61 -9.28
N MET A 250 11.52 -4.41 -9.52
CA MET A 250 11.91 -3.47 -8.46
C MET A 250 10.72 -3.10 -7.57
N VAL A 251 9.56 -2.79 -8.16
CA VAL A 251 8.32 -2.48 -7.40
C VAL A 251 7.91 -3.68 -6.55
N GLN A 252 7.88 -4.88 -7.13
CA GLN A 252 7.49 -6.08 -6.39
C GLN A 252 8.49 -6.44 -5.29
N THR A 253 9.79 -6.35 -5.57
CA THR A 253 10.86 -6.67 -4.61
C THR A 253 10.83 -5.72 -3.42
N LEU A 254 10.67 -4.41 -3.66
CA LEU A 254 10.53 -3.44 -2.59
C LEU A 254 9.28 -3.71 -1.75
N ARG A 255 8.15 -4.05 -2.40
CA ARG A 255 6.90 -4.38 -1.71
C ARG A 255 7.04 -5.66 -0.86
N ASP A 256 7.72 -6.68 -1.36
CA ASP A 256 8.00 -7.91 -0.64
C ASP A 256 8.91 -7.65 0.56
N ALA A 257 9.96 -6.85 0.39
CA ALA A 257 10.86 -6.46 1.49
C ALA A 257 10.11 -5.69 2.58
N GLU A 258 9.25 -4.74 2.22
CA GLU A 258 8.39 -4.01 3.18
C GLU A 258 7.47 -4.97 3.94
N GLY A 259 6.82 -5.90 3.24
CA GLY A 259 5.97 -6.93 3.85
C GLY A 259 6.74 -7.83 4.81
N LEU A 260 7.94 -8.26 4.44
CA LEU A 260 8.81 -9.10 5.29
C LEU A 260 9.28 -8.36 6.53
N VAL A 261 9.70 -7.09 6.40
CA VAL A 261 10.06 -6.25 7.55
C VAL A 261 8.86 -6.06 8.49
N PHE A 262 7.67 -5.80 7.93
CA PHE A 262 6.44 -5.71 8.72
C PHE A 262 6.17 -7.00 9.49
N LEU A 263 6.20 -8.15 8.82
CA LEU A 263 5.91 -9.43 9.44
C LEU A 263 6.97 -9.80 10.49
N GLN A 264 8.23 -9.48 10.26
CA GLN A 264 9.30 -9.84 11.18
C GLN A 264 9.33 -8.96 12.43
N HIS A 265 9.10 -7.65 12.30
CA HIS A 265 9.36 -6.69 13.38
C HIS A 265 8.10 -6.04 13.95
N THR A 266 7.04 -5.88 13.14
CA THR A 266 5.82 -5.18 13.56
C THR A 266 4.74 -6.16 13.98
N PHE A 267 4.55 -7.24 13.23
CA PHE A 267 3.50 -8.24 13.46
C PHE A 267 3.56 -8.89 14.86
N PRO A 268 4.73 -9.32 15.40
CA PRO A 268 4.77 -9.93 16.74
C PRO A 268 4.25 -8.99 17.82
N ARG A 269 4.61 -7.71 17.74
CA ARG A 269 4.14 -6.69 18.67
C ARG A 269 2.65 -6.41 18.50
N MET A 270 2.17 -6.30 17.27
CA MET A 270 0.72 -6.15 17.00
C MET A 270 -0.08 -7.35 17.51
N PHE A 271 0.47 -8.56 17.38
CA PHE A 271 -0.15 -9.79 17.85
C PHE A 271 -0.40 -9.77 19.36
N GLU A 272 0.48 -9.14 20.13
CA GLU A 272 0.37 -9.00 21.59
C GLU A 272 -0.53 -7.82 22.01
N GLU A 273 -0.45 -6.68 21.30
CA GLU A 273 -1.08 -5.43 21.72
C GLU A 273 -2.53 -5.25 21.21
N LEU A 274 -2.91 -5.90 20.10
CA LEU A 274 -4.16 -5.61 19.39
C LEU A 274 -5.16 -6.78 19.39
N PRO A 275 -6.45 -6.51 19.18
CA PRO A 275 -7.45 -7.53 18.90
C PRO A 275 -7.11 -8.35 17.65
N ALA A 276 -7.46 -9.64 17.65
CA ALA A 276 -7.01 -10.56 16.61
C ALA A 276 -7.62 -10.29 15.22
N ASP A 277 -8.80 -9.69 15.16
CA ASP A 277 -9.46 -9.26 13.91
C ASP A 277 -8.72 -8.10 13.23
N GLU A 278 -8.24 -7.12 14.01
CA GLU A 278 -7.40 -6.03 13.50
C GLU A 278 -6.06 -6.58 12.97
N VAL A 279 -5.46 -7.52 13.70
CA VAL A 279 -4.20 -8.16 13.28
C VAL A 279 -4.40 -8.94 11.98
N VAL A 280 -5.45 -9.77 11.88
CA VAL A 280 -5.76 -10.52 10.66
C VAL A 280 -6.01 -9.58 9.49
N LYS A 281 -6.73 -8.48 9.69
CA LYS A 281 -6.99 -7.48 8.64
C LYS A 281 -5.68 -6.84 8.15
N ALA A 282 -4.81 -6.45 9.07
CA ALA A 282 -3.52 -5.87 8.72
C ALA A 282 -2.64 -6.88 7.96
N VAL A 283 -2.50 -8.10 8.48
CA VAL A 283 -1.69 -9.16 7.84
C VAL A 283 -2.23 -9.51 6.45
N ARG A 284 -3.56 -9.62 6.27
CA ARG A 284 -4.18 -9.84 4.94
C ARG A 284 -3.87 -8.71 3.96
N SER A 285 -3.93 -7.47 4.43
CA SER A 285 -3.59 -6.31 3.61
C SER A 285 -2.12 -6.37 3.17
N GLU A 286 -1.23 -6.77 4.07
CA GLU A 286 0.19 -6.87 3.76
C GLU A 286 0.48 -8.00 2.76
N LEU A 287 0.03 -9.22 3.06
CA LEU A 287 0.22 -10.40 2.21
C LEU A 287 -0.42 -10.25 0.82
N GLY A 288 -1.54 -9.52 0.71
CA GLY A 288 -2.24 -9.31 -0.56
C GLY A 288 -1.44 -8.51 -1.61
N GLY A 289 -0.38 -7.82 -1.20
CA GLY A 289 0.52 -7.10 -2.10
C GLY A 289 1.85 -7.82 -2.38
N MET A 290 2.12 -8.95 -1.72
CA MET A 290 3.38 -9.68 -1.84
C MET A 290 3.34 -10.69 -2.99
N SER A 291 4.51 -11.02 -3.55
CA SER A 291 4.67 -12.11 -4.52
C SER A 291 4.53 -13.47 -3.83
N LYS A 292 4.32 -14.53 -4.62
CA LYS A 292 4.33 -15.90 -4.09
C LYS A 292 5.65 -16.25 -3.41
N ARG A 293 6.78 -15.80 -3.98
CA ARG A 293 8.12 -15.97 -3.39
C ARG A 293 8.26 -15.23 -2.07
N GLY A 294 7.75 -13.99 -1.99
CA GLY A 294 7.72 -13.20 -0.76
C GLY A 294 6.88 -13.86 0.34
N ILE A 295 5.67 -14.35 0.01
CA ILE A 295 4.81 -15.07 0.95
C ILE A 295 5.47 -16.37 1.42
N ALA A 296 6.06 -17.14 0.50
CA ALA A 296 6.77 -18.37 0.87
C ALA A 296 7.93 -18.09 1.84
N THR A 297 8.69 -17.01 1.58
CA THR A 297 9.77 -16.55 2.46
C THR A 297 9.24 -16.15 3.83
N ALA A 298 8.12 -15.42 3.87
CA ALA A 298 7.48 -15.03 5.13
C ALA A 298 7.04 -16.23 5.96
N LEU A 299 6.50 -17.28 5.33
CA LEU A 299 6.06 -18.49 6.04
C LEU A 299 7.23 -19.33 6.61
N GLN A 300 8.43 -19.19 6.04
CA GLN A 300 9.64 -19.88 6.52
C GLN A 300 10.28 -19.22 7.75
N LEU A 301 9.86 -18.00 8.11
CA LEU A 301 10.37 -17.31 9.29
C LEU A 301 9.99 -18.05 10.60
N PRO A 302 10.78 -17.88 11.67
CA PRO A 302 10.54 -18.57 12.94
C PRO A 302 9.33 -17.98 13.67
N TRP A 303 8.18 -18.62 13.50
CA TRP A 303 6.92 -18.25 14.16
C TRP A 303 6.56 -19.20 15.30
N SER A 304 5.91 -18.67 16.33
CA SER A 304 5.21 -19.48 17.34
C SER A 304 4.01 -20.23 16.71
N PRO A 305 3.54 -21.34 17.32
CA PRO A 305 2.41 -22.11 16.77
C PRO A 305 1.14 -21.26 16.52
N LEU A 306 0.81 -20.35 17.45
CA LEU A 306 -0.36 -19.47 17.32
C LEU A 306 -0.19 -18.43 16.21
N GLN A 307 1.01 -17.86 16.07
CA GLN A 307 1.31 -16.94 14.97
C GLN A 307 1.23 -17.64 13.61
N ARG A 308 1.74 -18.88 13.49
CA ARG A 308 1.61 -19.68 12.25
C ARG A 308 0.15 -19.89 11.87
N LYS A 309 -0.69 -20.22 12.86
CA LYS A 309 -2.13 -20.39 12.65
C LYS A 309 -2.77 -19.09 12.13
N LEU A 310 -2.45 -17.94 12.74
CA LEU A 310 -2.92 -16.62 12.26
C LEU A 310 -2.55 -16.40 10.80
N LEU A 311 -1.25 -16.58 10.49
CA LEU A 311 -0.69 -16.33 9.18
C LEU A 311 -1.36 -17.23 8.13
N ALA A 312 -1.55 -18.51 8.44
CA ALA A 312 -2.24 -19.45 7.56
C ALA A 312 -3.69 -19.02 7.27
N THR A 313 -4.43 -18.53 8.27
CA THR A 313 -5.79 -17.99 8.10
C THR A 313 -5.82 -16.66 7.34
N SER A 314 -4.69 -15.97 7.26
CA SER A 314 -4.54 -14.66 6.61
C SER A 314 -3.99 -14.74 5.19
N LEU A 315 -3.65 -15.93 4.70
CA LEU A 315 -3.16 -16.11 3.34
C LEU A 315 -4.22 -15.69 2.30
N PRO A 316 -3.81 -15.08 1.19
CA PRO A 316 -4.72 -14.75 0.11
C PRO A 316 -5.34 -16.02 -0.46
N LEU A 317 -6.66 -16.01 -0.65
CA LEU A 317 -7.36 -17.11 -1.29
C LEU A 317 -6.92 -17.25 -2.75
N PRO A 318 -6.81 -18.49 -3.27
CA PRO A 318 -6.56 -18.68 -4.69
C PRO A 318 -7.66 -18.00 -5.53
N PRO A 319 -7.32 -17.48 -6.73
CA PRO A 319 -8.30 -16.86 -7.62
C PRO A 319 -9.51 -17.77 -7.85
N GLY A 320 -10.73 -17.21 -7.80
CA GLY A 320 -11.99 -17.93 -8.01
C GLY A 320 -12.59 -18.61 -6.75
N TRP A 321 -11.78 -18.92 -5.74
CA TRP A 321 -12.27 -19.59 -4.51
C TRP A 321 -13.15 -18.68 -3.63
N GLY A 322 -12.94 -17.36 -3.68
CA GLY A 322 -13.76 -16.41 -2.93
C GLY A 322 -15.23 -16.36 -3.37
N GLU A 323 -15.56 -16.77 -4.60
CA GLU A 323 -16.95 -16.91 -5.05
C GLU A 323 -17.55 -18.24 -4.61
N VAL A 324 -16.77 -19.32 -4.67
CA VAL A 324 -17.16 -20.64 -4.16
C VAL A 324 -17.45 -20.56 -2.67
N LEU A 325 -16.55 -19.98 -1.87
CA LEU A 325 -16.75 -19.81 -0.42
C LEU A 325 -17.96 -18.93 -0.11
N ARG A 326 -18.16 -17.81 -0.84
CA ARG A 326 -19.40 -17.00 -0.68
C ARG A 326 -20.67 -17.77 -1.05
N GLY A 327 -20.59 -18.68 -2.01
CA GLY A 327 -21.70 -19.56 -2.40
C GLY A 327 -21.99 -20.65 -1.36
N VAL A 328 -20.95 -21.19 -0.73
CA VAL A 328 -21.06 -22.24 0.30
C VAL A 328 -21.48 -21.68 1.65
N GLU A 329 -20.89 -20.56 2.06
CA GLU A 329 -21.07 -20.00 3.41
C GLU A 329 -22.21 -18.96 3.49
N GLY A 330 -22.77 -18.54 2.35
CA GLY A 330 -23.72 -17.45 2.26
C GLY A 330 -23.14 -16.09 2.69
N ALA A 331 -23.94 -15.01 2.60
CA ALA A 331 -23.52 -13.66 2.99
C ALA A 331 -23.19 -13.51 4.49
N ALA A 332 -23.46 -14.53 5.31
CA ALA A 332 -23.38 -14.50 6.77
C ALA A 332 -22.02 -14.93 7.35
N ALA A 333 -21.16 -15.65 6.63
CA ALA A 333 -19.80 -15.95 7.10
C ALA A 333 -18.81 -14.80 6.93
N ALA A 334 -19.22 -13.72 6.27
CA ALA A 334 -18.54 -12.44 6.35
C ALA A 334 -18.70 -11.74 7.72
N SER A 335 -19.43 -12.35 8.67
CA SER A 335 -19.54 -11.84 10.04
C SER A 335 -18.31 -12.24 10.87
N THR A 336 -17.43 -11.26 11.06
CA THR A 336 -16.46 -11.18 12.16
C THR A 336 -17.24 -11.08 13.49
N HIS A 337 -17.77 -12.20 13.99
CA HIS A 337 -18.33 -12.25 15.34
C HIS A 337 -17.22 -12.55 16.38
N PRO A 338 -17.37 -12.12 17.65
CA PRO A 338 -16.34 -11.52 18.46
C PRO A 338 -15.86 -12.57 19.47
N GLY A 339 -15.17 -13.57 18.95
CA GLY A 339 -14.42 -14.52 19.76
C GLY A 339 -12.96 -14.37 19.37
N ASP A 340 -12.08 -14.08 20.32
CA ASP A 340 -10.65 -14.08 20.08
C ASP A 340 -10.23 -15.50 19.64
N TRP A 341 -10.09 -15.69 18.33
CA TRP A 341 -9.89 -17.02 17.73
C TRP A 341 -8.55 -17.65 18.15
N ARG A 342 -7.66 -16.87 18.79
CA ARG A 342 -6.45 -17.36 19.46
C ARG A 342 -6.74 -18.49 20.44
N PHE A 343 -7.94 -18.53 21.04
CA PHE A 343 -8.32 -19.49 22.07
C PHE A 343 -9.45 -20.45 21.67
N LYS A 344 -9.89 -20.42 20.40
CA LYS A 344 -11.07 -21.21 19.97
C LYS A 344 -10.86 -22.73 20.06
N ASP A 345 -9.61 -23.18 19.93
CA ASP A 345 -9.22 -24.59 19.96
C ASP A 345 -8.19 -24.88 21.07
N PHE A 346 -8.12 -24.04 22.11
CA PHE A 346 -7.24 -24.26 23.24
C PHE A 346 -8.02 -25.00 24.32
N ASP A 347 -7.60 -26.22 24.65
CA ASP A 347 -8.11 -26.96 25.79
C ASP A 347 -7.57 -26.28 27.06
N TYR A 348 -8.46 -25.93 27.99
CA TYR A 348 -8.11 -25.19 29.22
C TYR A 348 -7.92 -26.10 30.43
N ASP A 349 -8.00 -27.42 30.23
CA ASP A 349 -7.80 -28.45 31.25
C ASP A 349 -6.35 -28.97 31.33
#